data_AF-A0A6I6CBY4-F1
#
_entry.id   AF-A0A6I6CBY4-F1
#
_cell.length_a   1.000
_cell.length_b   1.000
_cell.length_c   1.000
_cell.angle_alpha   90.00
_cell.angle_beta   90.00
_cell.angle_gamma   90.00
#
_symmetry.space_group_name_H-M   'P 1'
#
loop_
_entity.id
_entity.type
_entity.pdbx_description
1 polymer ?
#
loop_
_entity_poly.entity_id
_entity_poly.type
_entity_poly.pdbx_seq_one_letter_code
_entity_poly.pdbx_strand_id
1 'polypeptide(L)'
;MKKLLSLLGAMGMVATSSSVAVACGNDDTKKDSDSGNETSEPELSLDELVAKHKEMLDKYVPLEKIVVDGEPTFEQRVECNKMWIYLSESAYKICKIDASKLPENQTIIPLNSKEEFLKSLKDAVKDLKEESPEVYEQLKNDFDKMIEKYSK
;
A
#
# COMPACT_ATOMS: atom_id res chain seq x y z
N MET A 1 5.06 30.03 27.98
CA MET A 1 3.68 29.99 27.44
C MET A 1 3.38 28.55 27.02
N LYS A 2 2.24 28.01 27.51
CA LYS A 2 1.45 26.82 27.11
C LYS A 2 2.19 25.76 26.25
N LYS A 3 2.70 24.66 26.81
CA LYS A 3 1.99 23.36 27.04
C LYS A 3 1.03 22.97 25.90
N LEU A 4 1.54 22.20 24.94
CA LEU A 4 0.80 21.22 24.13
C LEU A 4 1.63 19.93 24.03
N LEU A 5 1.90 19.33 25.19
CA LEU A 5 2.03 17.88 25.30
C LEU A 5 0.60 17.34 25.37
N SER A 6 0.19 16.55 24.37
CA SER A 6 -0.94 15.58 24.33
C SER A 6 -1.70 15.71 23.01
N LEU A 7 -1.74 14.62 22.22
CA LEU A 7 -2.32 14.38 20.88
C LEU A 7 -1.17 14.15 19.88
N LEU A 8 -0.67 12.94 19.60
CA LEU A 8 -1.30 11.62 19.56
C LEU A 8 -0.51 10.60 20.40
N GLY A 9 -0.97 10.36 21.63
CA GLY A 9 -0.82 9.07 22.29
C GLY A 9 -2.14 8.34 22.16
N ALA A 10 -2.33 7.60 21.05
CA ALA A 10 -3.43 6.64 20.87
C ALA A 10 -3.16 5.69 19.69
N MET A 11 -1.99 5.06 19.67
CA MET A 11 -1.87 3.70 19.11
C MET A 11 -1.14 2.83 20.13
N GLY A 12 -1.67 2.85 21.35
CA GLY A 12 -1.30 1.92 22.39
C GLY A 12 -2.04 0.60 22.18
N MET A 13 -1.27 -0.42 21.82
CA MET A 13 -1.50 -1.84 22.15
C MET A 13 -2.81 -2.47 21.67
N VAL A 14 -2.69 -3.26 20.60
CA VAL A 14 -3.33 -4.59 20.57
C VAL A 14 -2.21 -5.63 20.43
N ALA A 15 -1.52 -5.88 21.53
CA ALA A 15 -0.98 -7.20 21.77
C ALA A 15 -2.15 -8.08 22.21
N THR A 16 -2.91 -8.61 21.26
CA THR A 16 -3.69 -9.81 21.49
C THR A 16 -3.02 -10.91 20.70
N SER A 17 -2.27 -11.75 21.42
CA SER A 17 -1.93 -13.09 20.98
C SER A 17 -3.21 -13.86 20.70
N SER A 18 -3.69 -13.75 19.47
CA SER A 18 -4.67 -14.66 18.91
C SER A 18 -4.27 -14.84 17.46
N SER A 19 -3.72 -16.01 17.16
CA SER A 19 -3.56 -16.49 15.80
C SER A 19 -4.95 -16.55 15.17
N VAL A 20 -5.42 -15.44 14.60
CA VAL A 20 -6.53 -15.45 13.69
C VAL A 20 -5.88 -15.52 12.32
N ALA A 21 -5.62 -16.75 11.88
CA ALA A 21 -5.66 -17.02 10.46
C ALA A 21 -7.02 -16.50 10.00
N VAL A 22 -7.04 -15.32 9.38
CA VAL A 22 -8.21 -14.86 8.65
C VAL A 22 -8.27 -15.80 7.46
N ALA A 23 -8.99 -16.90 7.64
CA ALA A 23 -9.39 -17.76 6.55
C ALA A 23 -10.11 -16.83 5.58
N CYS A 24 -9.46 -16.55 4.46
CA CYS A 24 -10.10 -16.04 3.26
C CYS A 24 -11.30 -16.97 3.03
N GLY A 25 -12.50 -16.48 3.34
CA GLY A 25 -13.71 -17.24 3.14
C GLY A 25 -13.78 -17.63 1.68
N ASN A 26 -13.74 -18.93 1.43
CA ASN A 26 -14.26 -19.52 0.21
C ASN A 26 -15.70 -19.04 0.07
N ASP A 27 -15.92 -18.14 -0.88
CA ASP A 27 -17.16 -18.15 -1.65
C ASP A 27 -16.78 -18.36 -3.11
N ASP A 28 -17.08 -19.57 -3.56
CA ASP A 28 -17.01 -20.02 -4.92
C ASP A 28 -17.87 -19.16 -5.86
N THR A 29 -17.49 -19.18 -7.13
CA THR A 29 -18.26 -18.82 -8.33
C THR A 29 -18.52 -17.35 -8.64
N LYS A 30 -17.63 -16.78 -9.48
CA LYS A 30 -17.90 -16.57 -10.92
C LYS A 30 -16.64 -16.15 -11.67
N LYS A 31 -16.24 -16.98 -12.64
CA LYS A 31 -15.37 -16.60 -13.76
C LYS A 31 -16.12 -15.56 -14.58
N ASP A 32 -15.85 -14.27 -14.38
CA ASP A 32 -16.10 -13.28 -15.41
C ASP A 32 -14.77 -12.98 -16.10
N SER A 33 -14.66 -13.57 -17.29
CA SER A 33 -13.58 -13.35 -18.23
C SER A 33 -13.82 -12.00 -18.88
N ASP A 34 -13.39 -10.91 -18.24
CA ASP A 34 -13.43 -9.60 -18.87
C ASP A 34 -12.10 -9.36 -19.61
N SER A 35 -12.10 -9.78 -20.88
CA SER A 35 -11.05 -9.52 -21.85
C SER A 35 -11.14 -8.06 -22.30
N GLY A 36 -10.80 -7.13 -21.40
CA GLY A 36 -10.60 -5.72 -21.71
C GLY A 36 -9.23 -5.51 -22.34
N ASN A 37 -9.19 -5.42 -23.66
CA ASN A 37 -8.00 -5.08 -24.44
C ASN A 37 -7.65 -3.60 -24.24
N GLU A 38 -7.03 -3.27 -23.12
CA GLU A 38 -6.33 -1.99 -22.91
C GLU A 38 -4.84 -2.22 -23.18
N THR A 39 -4.20 -1.28 -23.86
CA THR A 39 -2.81 -1.34 -24.28
C THR A 39 -1.92 -1.34 -23.03
N SER A 40 -1.73 -2.52 -22.45
CA SER A 40 -1.09 -2.73 -21.17
C SER A 40 0.42 -2.75 -21.35
N GLU A 41 1.13 -2.04 -20.46
CA GLU A 41 2.49 -2.43 -20.12
C GLU A 41 2.52 -3.95 -19.90
N PRO A 42 3.59 -4.66 -20.32
CA PRO A 42 3.64 -6.11 -20.19
C PRO A 42 3.33 -6.49 -18.74
N GLU A 43 2.17 -7.12 -18.56
CA GLU A 43 1.68 -7.51 -17.24
C GLU A 43 2.62 -8.61 -16.75
N LEU A 44 3.31 -8.33 -15.63
CA LEU A 44 4.20 -9.31 -15.01
C LEU A 44 3.40 -10.57 -14.70
N SER A 45 4.00 -11.74 -14.91
CA SER A 45 3.45 -12.97 -14.36
C SER A 45 3.32 -12.86 -12.83
N LEU A 46 2.45 -13.67 -12.22
CA LEU A 46 2.26 -13.67 -10.77
C LEU A 46 3.60 -13.87 -10.03
N ASP A 47 4.45 -14.79 -10.50
CA ASP A 47 5.74 -15.06 -9.86
C ASP A 47 6.71 -13.88 -9.99
N GLU A 48 6.74 -13.19 -11.14
CA GLU A 48 7.54 -11.97 -11.34
C GLU A 48 7.03 -10.81 -10.48
N LEU A 49 5.71 -10.65 -10.38
CA LEU A 49 5.08 -9.65 -9.54
C LEU A 49 5.41 -9.89 -8.07
N VAL A 50 5.31 -11.14 -7.60
CA VAL A 50 5.66 -11.53 -6.23
C VAL A 50 7.15 -11.33 -5.95
N ALA A 51 8.03 -11.67 -6.90
CA ALA A 51 9.47 -11.48 -6.76
C ALA A 51 9.83 -9.99 -6.64
N LYS A 52 9.30 -9.15 -7.54
CA LYS A 52 9.53 -7.69 -7.50
C LYS A 52 8.90 -7.05 -6.27
N HIS A 53 7.74 -7.54 -5.85
CA HIS A 53 7.10 -7.11 -4.61
C HIS A 53 7.99 -7.35 -3.40
N LYS A 54 8.57 -8.56 -3.26
CA LYS A 54 9.52 -8.89 -2.19
C LYS A 54 10.75 -8.00 -2.21
N GLU A 55 11.35 -7.80 -3.39
CA GLU A 55 12.52 -6.93 -3.55
C GLU A 55 12.22 -5.49 -3.09
N MET A 56 11.05 -4.97 -3.43
CA MET A 56 10.64 -3.63 -3.01
C MET A 56 10.31 -3.56 -1.52
N LEU A 57 9.72 -4.62 -0.95
CA LEU A 57 9.41 -4.70 0.47
C LEU A 57 10.70 -4.69 1.31
N ASP A 58 11.72 -5.43 0.89
CA ASP A 58 13.02 -5.49 1.57
C ASP A 58 13.73 -4.11 1.62
N LYS A 59 13.48 -3.25 0.63
CA LYS A 59 13.98 -1.86 0.60
C LYS A 59 13.09 -0.91 1.40
N TYR A 60 11.78 -1.14 1.36
CA TYR A 60 10.79 -0.30 2.00
C TYR A 60 10.86 -0.37 3.51
N VAL A 61 10.88 -1.58 4.10
CA VAL A 61 10.84 -1.77 5.57
C VAL A 61 11.93 -0.97 6.32
N PRO A 62 13.23 -1.02 5.94
CA PRO A 62 14.23 -0.21 6.62
C PRO A 62 14.06 1.29 6.38
N LEU A 63 13.57 1.70 5.20
CA LEU A 63 13.32 3.10 4.89
C LEU A 63 12.12 3.67 5.65
N GLU A 64 11.02 2.91 5.73
CA GLU A 64 9.84 3.22 6.54
C GLU A 64 10.25 3.45 7.99
N LYS A 65 11.11 2.59 8.54
CA LYS A 65 11.64 2.77 9.89
C LYS A 65 12.40 4.10 10.07
N ILE A 66 13.21 4.50 9.09
CA ILE A 66 13.91 5.79 9.13
C ILE A 66 12.91 6.95 9.07
N VAL A 67 11.86 6.81 8.25
CA VAL A 67 10.84 7.85 8.09
C VAL A 67 9.97 8.01 9.33
N VAL A 68 9.63 6.91 10.00
CA VAL A 68 8.75 6.89 11.19
C VAL A 68 9.52 7.20 12.47
N ASP A 69 10.67 6.57 12.68
CA ASP A 69 11.40 6.62 13.96
C ASP A 69 12.56 7.64 13.97
N GLY A 70 12.91 8.21 12.82
CA GLY A 70 14.12 8.99 12.63
C GLY A 70 13.90 10.43 12.13
N GLU A 71 14.98 11.02 11.61
CA GLU A 71 14.97 12.31 10.94
C GLU A 71 15.24 12.09 9.43
N PRO A 72 14.23 11.69 8.64
CA PRO A 72 14.43 11.39 7.23
C PRO A 72 14.74 12.65 6.43
N THR A 73 15.53 12.51 5.36
CA THR A 73 15.64 13.56 4.34
C THR A 73 14.34 13.70 3.56
N PHE A 74 14.21 14.80 2.80
CA PHE A 74 13.08 14.98 1.90
C PHE A 74 12.99 13.85 0.86
N GLU A 75 14.13 13.49 0.26
CA GLU A 75 14.23 12.43 -0.75
C GLU A 75 13.83 11.06 -0.17
N GLN A 76 14.20 10.79 1.08
CA GLN A 76 13.81 9.56 1.78
C GLN A 76 12.30 9.50 2.00
N ARG A 77 11.64 10.61 2.36
CA ARG A 77 10.17 10.67 2.47
C ARG A 77 9.50 10.44 1.12
N VAL A 78 10.01 11.07 0.05
CA VAL A 78 9.50 10.90 -1.31
C VAL A 78 9.64 9.44 -1.76
N GLU A 79 10.83 8.85 -1.61
CA GLU A 79 11.10 7.48 -2.01
C GLU A 79 10.25 6.48 -1.21
N CYS A 80 10.12 6.68 0.09
CA CYS A 80 9.29 5.82 0.95
C CYS A 80 7.83 5.79 0.48
N ASN A 81 7.27 6.95 0.14
CA ASN A 81 5.89 7.04 -0.36
C ASN A 81 5.75 6.45 -1.77
N LYS A 82 6.74 6.61 -2.66
CA LYS A 82 6.74 5.92 -3.98
C LYS A 82 6.72 4.41 -3.84
N MET A 83 7.57 3.88 -2.94
CA MET A 83 7.60 2.46 -2.65
C MET A 83 6.26 1.98 -2.07
N TRP A 84 5.65 2.75 -1.18
CA TRP A 84 4.33 2.44 -0.63
C TRP A 84 3.24 2.36 -1.73
N ILE A 85 3.22 3.29 -2.69
CA ILE A 85 2.28 3.27 -3.83
C ILE A 85 2.45 1.96 -4.62
N TYR A 86 3.69 1.61 -4.99
CA TYR A 86 3.98 0.38 -5.71
C TYR A 86 3.59 -0.88 -4.92
N LEU A 87 3.97 -0.95 -3.64
CA LEU A 87 3.70 -2.10 -2.78
C LEU A 87 2.21 -2.28 -2.55
N SER A 88 1.45 -1.20 -2.40
CA SER A 88 -0.02 -1.25 -2.28
C SER A 88 -0.67 -1.78 -3.56
N GLU A 89 -0.26 -1.30 -4.74
CA GLU A 89 -0.79 -1.79 -6.02
C GLU A 89 -0.46 -3.27 -6.25
N SER A 90 0.80 -3.65 -6.01
CA SER A 90 1.25 -5.02 -6.24
C SER A 90 0.65 -5.98 -5.21
N ALA A 91 0.50 -5.57 -3.95
CA ALA A 91 -0.24 -6.37 -2.96
C ALA A 91 -1.70 -6.57 -3.36
N TYR A 92 -2.37 -5.53 -3.84
CA TYR A 92 -3.74 -5.62 -4.37
C TYR A 92 -3.83 -6.62 -5.54
N LYS A 93 -2.94 -6.51 -6.53
CA LYS A 93 -2.90 -7.43 -7.68
C LYS A 93 -2.63 -8.88 -7.26
N ILE A 94 -1.68 -9.10 -6.35
CA ILE A 94 -1.38 -10.44 -5.82
C ILE A 94 -2.62 -10.99 -5.09
N CYS A 95 -3.27 -10.20 -4.22
CA CYS A 95 -4.48 -10.62 -3.50
C CYS A 95 -5.62 -11.03 -4.42
N LYS A 96 -5.78 -10.34 -5.55
CA LYS A 96 -6.82 -10.65 -6.54
C LYS A 96 -6.60 -12.00 -7.24
N ILE A 97 -5.36 -12.49 -7.27
CA ILE A 97 -4.99 -13.73 -7.96
C ILE A 97 -4.79 -14.88 -6.95
N ASP A 98 -3.90 -14.68 -5.97
CA ASP A 98 -3.56 -15.63 -4.92
C ASP A 98 -2.94 -14.92 -3.71
N ALA A 99 -3.76 -14.62 -2.71
CA ALA A 99 -3.32 -13.95 -1.49
C ALA A 99 -2.27 -14.74 -0.69
N SER A 100 -2.19 -16.07 -0.86
CA SER A 100 -1.19 -16.91 -0.16
C SER A 100 0.25 -16.63 -0.62
N LYS A 101 0.42 -15.92 -1.74
CA LYS A 101 1.72 -15.56 -2.30
C LYS A 101 2.31 -14.28 -1.71
N LEU A 102 1.55 -13.54 -0.90
CA LEU A 102 2.07 -12.36 -0.22
C LEU A 102 3.17 -12.73 0.77
N PRO A 103 4.19 -11.88 0.95
CA PRO A 103 5.20 -12.09 1.98
C PRO A 103 4.59 -12.02 3.38
N GLU A 104 4.96 -12.95 4.27
CA GLU A 104 4.48 -12.97 5.66
C GLU A 104 4.89 -11.74 6.48
N ASN A 105 6.00 -11.10 6.12
CA ASN A 105 6.57 -9.93 6.80
C ASN A 105 6.05 -8.60 6.26
N GLN A 106 4.99 -8.60 5.46
CA GLN A 106 4.49 -7.38 4.85
C GLN A 106 3.81 -6.45 5.86
N THR A 107 4.17 -5.16 5.81
CA THR A 107 3.55 -4.08 6.60
C THR A 107 2.39 -3.39 5.89
N ILE A 108 2.23 -3.61 4.57
CA ILE A 108 1.12 -3.07 3.78
C ILE A 108 -0.12 -3.93 3.99
N ILE A 109 -1.26 -3.27 4.21
CA ILE A 109 -2.54 -3.95 4.39
C ILE A 109 -2.94 -4.60 3.06
N PRO A 110 -3.15 -5.93 3.02
CA PRO A 110 -3.65 -6.60 1.82
C PRO A 110 -5.11 -6.24 1.60
N LEU A 111 -5.40 -5.56 0.48
CA LEU A 111 -6.74 -5.18 0.07
C LEU A 111 -7.19 -6.08 -1.08
N ASN A 112 -8.40 -6.61 -1.02
CA ASN A 112 -8.93 -7.53 -2.03
C ASN A 112 -10.09 -6.94 -2.86
N SER A 113 -10.64 -5.79 -2.44
CA SER A 113 -11.64 -5.04 -3.18
C SER A 113 -11.07 -3.78 -3.83
N LYS A 114 -11.61 -3.42 -4.99
CA LYS A 114 -11.19 -2.22 -5.72
C LYS A 114 -11.57 -0.96 -4.94
N GLU A 115 -12.71 -0.99 -4.27
CA GLU A 115 -13.28 0.08 -3.47
C GLU A 115 -12.39 0.42 -2.26
N GLU A 116 -11.94 -0.58 -1.51
CA GLU A 116 -11.04 -0.37 -0.37
C GLU A 116 -9.67 0.12 -0.84
N PHE A 117 -9.16 -0.41 -1.95
CA PHE A 117 -7.89 0.05 -2.52
C PHE A 117 -7.95 1.53 -2.92
N LEU A 118 -8.99 1.92 -3.67
CA LEU A 118 -9.21 3.32 -4.03
C LEU A 118 -9.41 4.23 -2.81
N LYS A 119 -10.11 3.74 -1.78
CA LYS A 119 -10.28 4.48 -0.53
C LYS A 119 -8.94 4.71 0.15
N SER A 120 -8.11 3.67 0.27
CA SER A 120 -6.78 3.76 0.86
C SER A 120 -5.88 4.75 0.12
N LEU A 121 -5.88 4.76 -1.21
CA LEU A 121 -5.15 5.76 -2.01
C LEU A 121 -5.63 7.19 -1.75
N LYS A 122 -6.95 7.40 -1.70
CA LYS A 122 -7.54 8.73 -1.46
C LYS A 122 -7.25 9.25 -0.06
N ASP A 123 -7.32 8.37 0.94
CA ASP A 123 -6.96 8.70 2.31
C ASP A 123 -5.48 9.06 2.40
N ALA A 124 -4.58 8.25 1.81
CA ALA A 124 -3.15 8.56 1.76
C ALA A 124 -2.85 9.91 1.07
N VAL A 125 -3.55 10.23 -0.03
CA VAL A 125 -3.44 11.55 -0.69
C VAL A 125 -3.85 12.67 0.25
N LYS A 126 -4.94 12.49 0.99
CA LYS A 126 -5.44 13.50 1.93
C LYS A 126 -4.43 13.71 3.07
N ASP A 127 -3.97 12.64 3.70
CA ASP A 127 -3.04 12.71 4.81
C ASP A 127 -1.71 13.32 4.36
N LEU A 128 -1.18 12.91 3.20
CA LEU A 128 0.08 13.45 2.68
C LEU A 128 -0.03 14.94 2.30
N LYS A 129 -1.19 15.39 1.79
CA LYS A 129 -1.45 16.82 1.54
C LYS A 129 -1.42 17.66 2.81
N GLU A 130 -1.91 17.10 3.92
CA GLU A 130 -2.01 17.81 5.20
C GLU A 130 -0.67 17.78 5.95
N GLU A 131 -0.01 16.62 6.00
CA GLU A 131 1.20 16.40 6.81
C GLU A 131 2.50 16.75 6.09
N SER A 132 2.55 16.59 4.77
CA SER A 132 3.77 16.83 3.98
C SER A 132 3.45 17.35 2.57
N PRO A 133 2.92 18.59 2.44
CA PRO A 133 2.51 19.17 1.16
C PRO A 133 3.59 19.12 0.07
N GLU A 134 4.85 19.34 0.43
CA GLU A 134 5.97 19.30 -0.52
C GLU A 134 6.23 17.89 -1.08
N VAL A 135 6.04 16.84 -0.26
CA VAL A 135 6.15 15.45 -0.69
C VAL A 135 4.95 15.10 -1.56
N TYR A 136 3.75 15.54 -1.18
CA TYR A 136 2.55 15.39 -2.02
C TYR A 136 2.74 16.00 -3.42
N GLU A 137 3.30 17.21 -3.51
CA GLU A 137 3.51 17.86 -4.81
C GLU A 137 4.42 17.06 -5.76
N GLN A 138 5.38 16.31 -5.22
CA GLN A 138 6.23 15.40 -5.98
C GLN A 138 5.50 14.13 -6.46
N LEU A 139 4.48 13.68 -5.71
CA LEU A 139 3.83 12.39 -5.91
C LEU A 139 2.41 12.46 -6.45
N LYS A 140 1.82 13.66 -6.54
CA LYS A 140 0.42 13.85 -6.98
C LYS A 140 0.12 13.15 -8.30
N ASN A 141 1.05 13.19 -9.26
CA ASN A 141 0.87 12.56 -10.56
C ASN A 141 0.88 11.03 -10.46
N ASP A 142 1.66 10.45 -9.54
CA ASP A 142 1.72 9.01 -9.34
C ASP A 142 0.42 8.52 -8.68
N PHE A 143 -0.07 9.25 -7.68
CA PHE A 143 -1.38 8.99 -7.07
C PHE A 143 -2.53 9.16 -8.06
N ASP A 144 -2.56 10.25 -8.84
CA ASP A 144 -3.63 10.53 -9.80
C ASP A 144 -3.71 9.43 -10.87
N LYS A 145 -2.56 9.02 -11.42
CA LYS A 145 -2.50 7.90 -12.38
C LYS A 145 -3.03 6.61 -11.77
N MET A 146 -2.65 6.31 -10.54
CA MET A 146 -3.09 5.07 -9.88
C MET A 146 -4.59 5.10 -9.57
N ILE A 147 -5.10 6.21 -9.05
CA ILE A 147 -6.53 6.39 -8.78
C ILE A 147 -7.32 6.30 -10.09
N GLU A 148 -6.87 6.95 -11.17
CA GLU A 148 -7.53 6.88 -12.47
C GLU A 148 -7.59 5.44 -13.00
N LYS A 149 -6.47 4.72 -12.94
CA LYS A 149 -6.36 3.33 -13.40
C LYS A 149 -7.40 2.41 -12.76
N TYR A 150 -7.65 2.57 -11.46
CA TYR A 150 -8.55 1.69 -10.72
C TYR A 150 -9.97 2.26 -10.53
N SER A 151 -10.22 3.50 -10.97
CA SER A 151 -11.56 4.11 -10.92
C SER A 151 -12.41 3.80 -12.16
N LYS A 152 -11.81 3.24 -13.21
CA LYS A 152 -12.50 2.68 -14.38
C LYS A 152 -13.02 1.27 -14.04
#